data_AF-A0A2N2GZ48-F1
#
_entry.id   AF-A0A2N2GZ48-F1
#
_cell.length_a   1.000
_cell.length_b   1.000
_cell.length_c   1.000
_cell.angle_alpha   90.00
_cell.angle_beta   90.00
_cell.angle_gamma   90.00
#
_symmetry.space_group_name_H-M   'P 1'
#
loop_
_entity.id
_entity.type
_entity.pdbx_description
1 polymer ?
#
loop_
_entity_poly.entity_id
_entity_poly.type
_entity_poly.pdbx_seq_one_letter_code
_entity_poly.pdbx_strand_id
1 'polypeptide(L)' 'MAPLTADRILYVGDTPWDVRAARASGCGCLAVSTSLYSRQDLHREGATWIAPSLRPFSGDAWKFAFTAPAVPGGRS' A
#
# COMPACT_ATOMS: atom_id res chain seq x y z
N MET A 1 -13.87 14.18 -16.85
CA MET A 1 -12.85 13.31 -16.22
C MET A 1 -13.59 12.16 -15.53
N ALA A 2 -13.19 10.91 -15.74
CA ALA A 2 -13.84 9.76 -15.09
C ALA A 2 -13.31 9.59 -13.64
N PRO A 3 -14.12 9.08 -12.70
CA PRO A 3 -13.66 8.75 -11.35
C PRO A 3 -12.52 7.72 -11.36
N LEU A 4 -11.63 7.80 -10.37
CA LEU A 4 -10.60 6.78 -10.15
C LEU A 4 -11.21 5.57 -9.45
N THR A 5 -10.83 4.38 -9.90
CA THR A 5 -11.15 3.09 -9.28
C THR A 5 -10.13 2.75 -8.20
N ALA A 6 -10.51 1.90 -7.24
CA ALA A 6 -9.69 1.60 -6.05
C ALA A 6 -8.32 0.98 -6.39
N ASP A 7 -8.23 0.20 -7.48
CA ASP A 7 -6.99 -0.36 -8.03
C ASP A 7 -6.02 0.70 -8.57
N ARG A 8 -6.48 1.94 -8.75
CA ARG A 8 -5.69 3.09 -9.18
C ARG A 8 -5.31 4.02 -8.03
N ILE A 9 -5.64 3.66 -6.79
CA ILE A 9 -5.40 4.45 -5.59
C ILE A 9 -4.47 3.67 -4.66
N LEU A 10 -3.39 4.33 -4.21
CA LEU A 10 -2.46 3.80 -3.23
C LEU A 10 -2.54 4.64 -1.96
N TYR A 11 -2.82 3.99 -0.84
CA TYR A 11 -2.70 4.61 0.48
C TYR A 11 -1.25 4.52 0.95
N VAL A 12 -0.70 5.64 1.43
CA VAL A 12 0.65 5.70 2.01
C VAL A 12 0.52 6.21 3.44
N GLY A 13 0.98 5.41 4.39
CA GLY A 13 0.93 5.74 5.82
C GLY A 13 1.88 4.84 6.61
N ASP A 14 2.04 5.09 7.90
CA ASP A 14 3.01 4.41 8.76
C ASP A 14 2.37 3.69 9.95
N THR A 15 1.04 3.63 10.00
CA THR A 15 0.29 3.02 11.11
C THR A 15 -0.59 1.84 10.66
N PRO A 16 -0.94 0.93 11.58
CA PRO A 16 -2.03 -0.04 11.40
C PRO A 16 -3.34 0.55 10.88
N TRP A 17 -3.65 1.79 11.26
CA TRP A 17 -4.90 2.45 10.89
C TRP A 17 -4.94 2.81 9.41
N ASP A 18 -3.80 3.23 8.85
CA ASP A 18 -3.65 3.49 7.41
C ASP A 18 -3.86 2.21 6.60
N VAL A 19 -3.29 1.10 7.07
CA VAL A 19 -3.46 -0.22 6.46
C VAL A 19 -4.92 -0.64 6.48
N ARG A 20 -5.60 -0.49 7.61
CA ARG A 20 -7.04 -0.82 7.74
C ARG A 20 -7.90 0.08 6.84
N ALA A 21 -7.61 1.37 6.78
CA ALA A 21 -8.33 2.31 5.92
C ALA A 21 -8.20 1.94 4.44
N ALA A 22 -6.99 1.62 3.99
CA ALA A 22 -6.73 1.17 2.61
C ALA A 22 -7.52 -0.10 2.28
N ARG A 23 -7.48 -1.11 3.16
CA ARG A 23 -8.20 -2.37 2.99
C ARG A 23 -9.71 -2.18 2.97
N ALA A 24 -10.24 -1.39 3.90
CA ALA A 24 -11.68 -1.08 3.95
C ALA A 24 -12.15 -0.36 2.67
N SER A 25 -11.25 0.39 2.02
CA SER A 25 -11.51 1.09 0.76
C SER A 25 -11.29 0.23 -0.49
N GLY A 26 -10.78 -1.00 -0.34
CA GLY A 26 -10.40 -1.86 -1.48
C GLY A 26 -9.15 -1.40 -2.23
N CYS A 27 -8.36 -0.49 -1.65
CA CYS A 27 -7.16 0.08 -2.25
C CYS A 27 -5.90 -0.68 -1.80
N GLY A 28 -4.80 -0.46 -2.53
CA GLY A 28 -3.47 -0.88 -2.08
C GLY A 28 -2.95 -0.02 -0.93
N CYS A 29 -2.06 -0.59 -0.10
CA CYS A 29 -1.37 0.15 0.96
C CYS A 29 0.15 -0.05 0.88
N LEU A 30 0.88 1.05 0.77
CA LEU A 30 2.31 1.11 1.07
C LEU A 30 2.47 1.62 2.50
N ALA A 31 2.75 0.71 3.41
CA ALA A 31 3.10 1.08 4.76
C ALA A 31 4.57 1.49 4.86
N VAL A 32 4.88 2.57 5.56
CA VAL A 32 6.24 3.07 5.75
C VAL A 32 6.63 2.83 7.20
N SER A 33 7.63 2.01 7.48
CA SER A 33 8.02 1.68 8.86
C SER A 33 8.87 2.78 9.51
N THR A 34 8.36 4.01 9.53
CA THR A 34 8.98 5.19 10.16
C THR A 34 8.41 5.51 11.54
N SER A 35 7.30 4.87 11.93
CA SER A 35 6.62 5.08 13.21
C SER A 35 7.08 4.12 14.31
N LEU A 36 6.40 4.16 15.45
CA LEU A 36 6.58 3.22 16.57
C LEU A 36 6.13 1.79 16.26
N TYR A 37 5.41 1.57 15.15
CA TYR A 37 4.90 0.26 14.78
C TYR A 37 5.97 -0.54 14.03
N SER A 38 6.12 -1.81 14.40
CA SER A 38 7.07 -2.68 13.74
C SER A 38 6.60 -3.03 12.32
N ARG A 39 7.54 -3.40 11.45
CA ARG A 39 7.21 -4.00 10.15
C ARG A 39 6.26 -5.19 10.27
N GLN A 40 6.36 -5.95 11.36
CA GLN A 40 5.49 -7.11 11.60
C GLN A 40 4.06 -6.70 11.96
N ASP A 41 3.87 -5.59 12.69
CA ASP A 41 2.55 -5.01 12.95
C ASP A 41 1.87 -4.63 11.65
N LEU A 42 2.57 -3.87 10.79
CA LEU A 42 2.05 -3.43 9.49
C LEU A 42 1.74 -4.62 8.57
N HIS A 43 2.55 -5.68 8.61
CA HIS A 43 2.31 -6.90 7.85
C HIS A 43 1.08 -7.66 8.34
N ARG A 44 0.89 -7.80 9.66
CA ARG A 44 -0.28 -8.48 10.25
C ARG A 44 -1.59 -7.79 9.89
N GLU A 45 -1.59 -6.47 9.78
CA GLU A 45 -2.75 -5.69 9.36
C GLU A 45 -3.04 -5.81 7.86
N GLY A 46 -2.10 -6.38 7.11
CA GLY A 46 -2.26 -6.70 5.70
C GLY A 46 -1.89 -5.57 4.76
N ALA A 47 -0.81 -4.83 5.07
CA ALA A 47 -0.20 -3.89 4.14
C ALA A 47 0.21 -4.61 2.85
N THR A 48 -0.04 -3.99 1.69
CA THR A 48 0.33 -4.54 0.38
C THR A 48 1.84 -4.55 0.21
N TRP A 49 2.48 -3.44 0.59
CA TRP A 49 3.93 -3.28 0.63
C TRP A 49 4.36 -2.61 1.92
N ILE A 50 5.61 -2.86 2.33
CA ILE A 50 6.21 -2.18 3.47
C ILE A 50 7.60 -1.69 3.08
N ALA A 51 7.81 -0.38 3.17
CA ALA A 51 9.10 0.26 2.92
C ALA A 51 9.69 0.86 4.21
N PRO A 52 11.02 0.86 4.39
CA PRO A 52 11.64 1.46 5.56
C PRO A 52 11.63 2.99 5.54
N SER A 53 11.47 3.63 4.38
CA SER A 53 11.35 5.08 4.25
C SER A 53 10.80 5.49 2.88
N LEU A 54 10.29 6.73 2.77
CA LEU A 54 9.97 7.40 1.50
C LEU A 54 11.16 8.16 0.88
N ARG A 55 12.32 8.16 1.54
CA ARG A 55 13.52 8.84 1.04
C ARG A 55 14.01 8.17 -0.24
N PRO A 56 14.59 8.95 -1.17
CA PRO A 56 14.59 8.59 -2.58
C PRO A 56 15.51 7.42 -2.87
N PHE A 57 14.97 6.45 -3.60
CA PHE A 57 15.69 5.66 -4.58
C PHE A 57 14.93 5.89 -5.90
N SER A 58 15.64 6.01 -7.02
CA SER A 58 15.15 6.44 -8.35
C SER A 58 13.74 5.94 -8.72
N GLY A 59 13.04 6.63 -9.63
CA GLY A 59 11.69 6.24 -10.08
C GLY A 59 11.55 4.77 -10.54
N ASP A 60 12.64 4.13 -10.97
CA ASP A 60 12.69 2.69 -11.27
C ASP A 60 12.45 1.80 -10.05
N ALA A 61 12.83 2.26 -8.86
CA ALA A 61 12.63 1.56 -7.60
C ALA A 61 11.16 1.45 -7.20
N TRP A 62 10.25 2.24 -7.77
CA TRP A 62 8.83 2.26 -7.41
C TRP A 62 7.93 1.39 -8.29
N LYS A 63 8.47 0.74 -9.33
CA LYS A 63 7.68 -0.14 -10.22
C LYS A 63 6.95 -1.26 -9.46
N PHE A 64 7.51 -1.72 -8.32
CA PHE A 64 6.86 -2.74 -7.49
C PHE A 64 5.58 -2.23 -6.79
N ALA A 65 5.52 -0.93 -6.43
CA ALA A 65 4.40 -0.34 -5.70
C ALA A 65 3.15 -0.09 -6.57
N PHE A 66 3.32 -0.16 -7.90
CA PHE A 66 2.23 -0.03 -8.86
C PHE A 66 1.81 -1.37 -9.48
N THR A 67 2.49 -2.47 -9.12
CA THR A 67 2.07 -3.80 -9.55
C THR A 67 1.12 -4.38 -8.52
N ALA A 68 -0.15 -3.96 -8.54
CA ALA A 68 -1.16 -4.48 -7.63
C ALA A 68 -1.10 -6.02 -7.62
N PRO A 69 -1.06 -6.69 -6.45
CA PRO A 69 -1.18 -8.14 -6.42
C PRO A 69 -2.50 -8.51 -7.10
N ALA A 70 -2.46 -9.51 -7.99
CA ALA A 70 -3.66 -9.99 -8.65
C ALA A 70 -4.72 -10.29 -7.60
N VAL A 71 -5.79 -9.49 -7.58
CA VAL A 71 -6.93 -9.73 -6.70
C VAL A 71 -7.52 -11.07 -7.14
N PRO A 72 -7.53 -12.12 -6.29
CA PRO A 72 -8.15 -13.38 -6.66
C PRO A 72 -9.65 -13.12 -6.86
N GLY A 73 -10.12 -13.12 -8.12
CA GLY A 73 -11.54 -12.96 -8.47
C GLY A 73 -11.94 -11.67 -9.20
N GLY A 74 -11.01 -10.79 -9.58
CA GLY A 74 -11.33 -9.63 -10.42
C GLY A 74 -11.61 -10.05 -11.87
N ARG A 75 -12.83 -9.79 -12.38
CA ARG A 75 -13.19 -10.05 -13.79
C ARG A 75 -12.42 -9.11 -14.73
N SER A 76 -12.01 -9.68 -15.86
CA SER A 76 -11.27 -9.07 -16.98
C SER A 76 -11.96 -7.84 -17.58
#